data_AF-A0A958JV53-F1
#
_entry.id   AF-A0A958JV53-F1
#
_cell.length_a   1.000
_cell.length_b   1.000
_cell.length_c   1.000
_cell.angle_alpha   90.00
_cell.angle_beta   90.00
_cell.angle_gamma   90.00
#
_symmetry.space_group_name_H-M   'P 1'
#
loop_
_entity.id
_entity.type
_entity.pdbx_description
1 polymer ?
#
loop_
_entity_poly.entity_id
_entity_poly.type
_entity_poly.pdbx_seq_one_letter_code
_entity_poly.pdbx_strand_id
1 'polypeptide(L)' 'MRRGSLALYAVFSLLVLPVAALDAIADGKAKSNQFWWPDKLDLEPLRQHGAESNPMGDRFN' A
#
# COMPACT_ATOMS: atom_id res chain seq x y z
N MET A 1 7.61 -14.07 -59.44
CA MET A 1 7.97 -12.71 -58.98
C MET A 1 7.31 -12.45 -57.63
N ARG A 2 8.12 -11.98 -56.67
CA ARG A 2 7.81 -11.77 -55.26
C ARG A 2 6.71 -10.73 -55.07
N ARG A 3 5.79 -10.96 -54.14
CA ARG A 3 5.10 -9.93 -53.33
C ARG A 3 4.34 -10.56 -52.15
N GLY A 4 4.98 -11.52 -51.48
CA GLY A 4 4.63 -11.87 -50.10
C GLY A 4 5.31 -10.86 -49.17
N SER A 5 4.73 -9.68 -48.99
CA SER A 5 5.35 -8.64 -48.11
C SER A 5 4.38 -7.55 -47.61
N LEU A 6 3.06 -7.75 -47.62
CA LEU A 6 2.11 -6.70 -47.19
C LEU A 6 1.20 -7.10 -46.01
N ALA A 7 1.31 -8.31 -45.48
CA ALA A 7 0.55 -8.74 -44.30
C ALA A 7 1.37 -8.62 -43.00
N LEU A 8 2.21 -7.58 -42.87
CA LEU A 8 3.18 -7.51 -41.76
C LEU A 8 3.20 -6.17 -41.00
N TYR A 9 2.11 -5.41 -40.89
CA TYR A 9 2.07 -4.21 -40.03
C TYR A 9 0.69 -3.88 -39.42
N ALA A 10 -0.10 -4.88 -39.04
CA ALA A 10 -1.38 -4.63 -38.34
C ALA A 10 -1.60 -5.52 -37.10
N VAL A 11 -0.52 -5.99 -36.46
CA VAL A 11 -0.57 -6.68 -35.17
C VAL A 11 0.44 -6.07 -34.20
N PHE A 12 0.45 -4.73 -34.11
CA PHE A 12 1.29 -4.01 -33.14
C PHE A 12 0.49 -2.91 -32.45
N SER A 13 -0.72 -3.23 -32.00
CA SER A 13 -1.60 -2.29 -31.29
C SER A 13 -2.25 -2.93 -30.07
N LEU A 14 -1.64 -3.96 -29.49
CA LEU A 14 -2.21 -4.67 -28.36
C LEU A 14 -1.16 -5.06 -27.30
N LEU A 15 -0.30 -4.13 -26.90
CA LEU A 15 0.39 -4.24 -25.61
C LEU A 15 1.04 -2.91 -25.19
N VAL A 16 0.24 -1.91 -24.85
CA VAL A 16 0.73 -0.84 -23.96
C VAL A 16 -0.17 -0.85 -22.74
N LEU A 17 0.11 -1.80 -21.84
CA LEU A 17 -0.33 -1.66 -20.46
C LEU A 17 0.38 -0.43 -19.89
N PRO A 18 -0.33 0.48 -19.20
CA PRO A 18 0.32 1.58 -18.50
C PRO A 18 1.08 0.99 -17.31
N VAL A 19 2.37 0.70 -17.52
CA VAL A 19 3.32 0.31 -16.47
C VAL A 19 3.36 1.36 -15.34
N ALA A 20 2.88 2.58 -15.57
CA ALA A 20 2.75 3.64 -14.57
C ALA A 20 1.83 3.30 -13.37
N ALA A 21 1.03 2.24 -13.43
CA ALA A 21 0.24 1.77 -12.29
C ALA A 21 1.03 0.87 -11.30
N LEU A 22 2.26 0.46 -11.65
CA LEU A 22 3.08 -0.41 -10.78
C LEU A 22 3.67 0.33 -9.57
N ASP A 23 3.76 1.66 -9.61
CA ASP A 23 4.36 2.46 -8.54
C ASP A 23 3.38 2.86 -7.42
N ALA A 24 2.12 2.38 -7.48
CA ALA A 24 1.17 2.56 -6.40
C ALA A 24 1.34 1.50 -5.29
N ILE A 25 2.59 1.21 -4.89
CA ILE A 25 2.84 0.51 -3.63
C ILE A 25 2.69 1.56 -2.54
N ALA A 26 1.46 1.75 -2.06
CA ALA A 26 1.28 2.41 -0.77
C ALA A 26 2.15 1.63 0.23
N ASP A 27 3.13 2.29 0.87
CA ASP A 27 3.86 1.73 2.01
C ASP A 27 2.83 1.03 2.90
N GLY A 28 2.83 -0.31 2.95
CA GLY A 28 1.73 -1.12 3.51
C GLY A 28 1.47 -0.93 5.00
N LYS A 29 2.02 0.14 5.58
CA LYS A 29 1.75 0.64 6.92
C LYS A 29 0.32 1.14 6.98
N ALA A 30 -0.44 0.59 7.93
CA ALA A 30 -1.73 1.13 8.30
C ALA A 30 -1.57 2.62 8.66
N LYS A 31 -2.42 3.47 8.08
CA LYS A 31 -2.48 4.89 8.45
C LYS A 31 -3.10 5.00 9.85
N SER A 32 -2.63 5.96 10.64
CA SER A 32 -3.30 6.31 11.89
C SER A 32 -4.68 6.90 11.61
N ASN A 33 -5.58 6.87 12.60
CA ASN A 33 -6.91 7.45 12.43
C ASN A 33 -6.86 8.98 12.23
N GLN A 34 -5.86 9.64 12.80
CA GLN A 34 -5.62 11.09 12.72
C GLN A 34 -5.24 11.52 11.30
N PHE A 35 -4.70 10.61 10.48
CA PHE A 35 -4.47 10.88 9.06
C PHE A 35 -5.79 11.18 8.32
N TRP A 36 -6.87 10.47 8.66
CA TRP A 36 -8.18 10.63 8.02
C TRP A 36 -9.05 11.68 8.70
N TRP A 37 -8.90 11.84 10.02
CA TRP A 37 -9.63 12.84 10.81
C TRP A 37 -8.64 13.64 11.67
N PRO A 38 -8.07 14.74 11.13
CA PRO A 38 -7.05 15.52 11.83
C PRO A 38 -7.52 16.10 13.17
N ASP A 39 -8.80 16.44 13.27
CA ASP A 39 -9.39 17.05 14.47
C ASP A 39 -9.96 16.02 15.47
N LYS A 40 -9.83 14.71 15.18
CA LYS A 40 -10.30 13.67 16.09
C LYS A 40 -9.45 13.66 17.36
N LEU A 41 -10.10 13.77 18.51
CA LEU A 41 -9.44 13.64 19.82
C LEU A 41 -8.62 12.34 19.89
N ASP A 42 -7.36 12.50 20.27
CA ASP A 42 -6.44 11.40 20.51
C ASP A 42 -6.63 10.84 21.93
N LEU A 43 -6.94 9.55 22.00
CA LEU A 43 -7.13 8.79 23.24
C LEU A 43 -6.01 7.77 23.49
N GLU A 44 -5.04 7.67 22.58
CA GLU A 44 -3.87 6.80 22.73
C GLU A 44 -3.12 7.05 24.05
N PRO A 45 -2.98 8.30 24.56
CA PRO A 45 -2.34 8.55 25.85
C PRO A 45 -2.98 7.82 27.04
N LEU A 46 -4.30 7.61 27.03
CA LEU A 46 -5.01 6.95 28.13
C LEU A 46 -4.69 5.45 28.24
N ARG A 47 -4.14 4.87 27.17
CA ARG A 47 -3.74 3.46 27.10
C ARG A 47 -2.23 3.27 27.19
N GLN A 48 -1.47 4.35 27.37
CA GLN A 48 -0.04 4.22 27.62
C GLN A 48 0.18 3.39 28.90
N HIS A 49 1.15 2.48 28.84
CA HIS A 49 1.50 1.58 29.95
C HIS A 49 0.38 0.63 30.41
N GLY A 50 -0.51 0.21 29.50
CA GLY A 50 -1.44 -0.89 29.77
C GLY A 50 -0.72 -2.19 30.15
N ALA A 51 -1.42 -3.08 30.86
CA ALA A 51 -0.88 -4.37 31.31
C ALA A 51 -0.33 -5.23 30.15
N GLU A 52 -0.90 -5.08 28.94
CA GLU A 52 -0.44 -5.72 27.71
C GLU A 52 1.01 -5.36 27.33
N SER A 53 1.51 -4.23 27.81
CA SER A 53 2.87 -3.75 27.54
C SER A 53 3.85 -4.05 28.67
N ASN A 54 3.41 -4.72 29.75
CA ASN A 54 4.25 -5.05 30.90
C ASN A 54 5.04 -6.36 30.65
N PRO A 55 6.37 -6.32 30.42
CA PRO A 55 7.16 -7.52 30.20
C PRO A 55 7.38 -8.35 31.48
N MET A 56 7.23 -7.74 32.66
CA MET A 56 7.51 -8.38 33.95
C MET A 56 6.33 -9.20 34.49
N GLY A 57 5.13 -8.96 33.95
CA GLY A 57 3.89 -9.59 34.41
C GLY A 57 3.46 -9.14 35.81
N ASP A 58 2.29 -9.61 36.23
CA ASP A 58 1.61 -9.12 37.45
C ASP A 58 2.27 -9.56 38.77
N ARG A 59 3.28 -10.44 38.70
CA ARG A 59 3.91 -11.07 39.87
C ARG A 59 5.30 -10.50 40.21
N PHE A 60 5.76 -9.49 39.48
CA PHE A 60 7.08 -8.89 39.69
C PHE A 60 7.10 -8.00 40.95
N ASN A 61 8.08 -8.21 41.84
CA ASN A 61 8.27 -7.47 43.09
C ASN A 61 9.75 -7.49 43.52
#